data_AF-A0A2A5BE73-F1
#
_entry.id   AF-A0A2A5BE73-F1
#
_cell.length_a   1.000
_cell.length_b   1.000
_cell.length_c   1.000
_cell.angle_alpha   90.00
_cell.angle_beta   90.00
_cell.angle_gamma   90.00
#
_symmetry.space_group_name_H-M   'P 1'
#
loop_
_entity.id
_entity.type
_entity.pdbx_description
1 polymer ?
#
loop_
_entity_poly.entity_id
_entity_poly.type
_entity_poly.pdbx_seq_one_letter_code
_entity_poly.pdbx_strand_id
1 'polypeptide(L)'
;MNNWTRWQTPQKHNMPAELAPWLTATGSLTRRLEKHNQHDFSVQLLGNSSMRPLPDECLHLSIPTSQMAYQREVRLMDGDRANVYARTVIPLATFNAMKHRFNKLGTRPLAEVLFTDPTVQRGPIEIALLSEGQWLYEMAVLDEDYRPEVLWARRSKFYLSGKVLLVNEIFLPTLLG
;
A
#
# COMPACT_ATOMS: atom_id res chain seq x y z
N MET A 1 14.20 20.87 -4.55
CA MET A 1 14.46 19.99 -3.38
C MET A 1 13.88 18.63 -3.73
N ASN A 2 14.64 17.54 -3.60
CA ASN A 2 14.11 16.20 -3.85
C ASN A 2 13.09 15.86 -2.76
N ASN A 3 11.80 15.81 -3.12
CA ASN A 3 10.69 15.44 -2.23
C ASN A 3 10.68 13.93 -1.98
N TRP A 4 11.76 13.39 -1.40
CA TRP A 4 11.84 11.98 -1.04
C TRP A 4 10.98 11.69 0.19
N THR A 5 10.29 10.54 0.16
CA THR A 5 9.50 10.10 1.31
C THR A 5 10.43 9.60 2.41
N ARG A 6 10.32 10.18 3.61
CA ARG A 6 11.12 9.77 4.76
C ARG A 6 10.44 8.65 5.53
N TRP A 7 10.76 7.42 5.14
CA TRP A 7 10.31 6.21 5.82
C TRP A 7 11.13 5.96 7.10
N GLN A 8 10.45 5.55 8.16
CA GLN A 8 11.06 5.30 9.47
C GLN A 8 10.38 4.16 10.23
N THR A 9 11.09 3.55 11.16
CA THR A 9 10.50 2.58 12.10
C THR A 9 9.38 3.24 12.92
N PRO A 10 8.23 2.57 13.14
CA PRO A 10 7.13 3.13 13.90
C PRO A 10 7.53 3.56 15.31
N GLN A 11 7.29 4.84 15.63
CA GLN A 11 7.43 5.38 16.98
C GLN A 11 6.05 5.87 17.45
N LYS A 12 5.45 5.14 18.39
CA LYS A 12 4.05 5.35 18.82
C LYS A 12 3.74 6.77 19.30
N HIS A 13 4.69 7.44 19.95
CA HIS A 13 4.50 8.79 20.47
C HIS A 13 4.37 9.87 19.38
N ASN A 14 4.75 9.58 18.13
CA ASN A 14 4.70 10.55 17.02
C ASN A 14 3.46 10.35 16.12
N MET A 15 2.61 9.37 16.42
CA MET A 15 1.44 9.04 15.60
C MET A 15 0.15 9.50 16.30
N PRO A 16 -0.86 9.98 15.55
CA PRO A 16 -2.19 10.21 16.10
C PRO A 16 -2.72 8.93 16.75
N ALA A 17 -3.29 9.04 17.95
CA ALA A 17 -3.69 7.90 18.77
C ALA A 17 -4.66 6.96 18.03
N GLU A 18 -5.58 7.53 17.25
CA GLU A 18 -6.58 6.79 16.47
C GLU A 18 -5.98 6.07 15.24
N LEU A 19 -4.95 6.64 14.62
CA LEU A 19 -4.24 6.03 13.48
C LEU A 19 -3.16 5.02 13.91
N ALA A 20 -2.57 5.17 15.10
CA ALA A 20 -1.47 4.30 15.54
C ALA A 20 -1.80 2.80 15.47
N PRO A 21 -3.01 2.33 15.86
CA PRO A 21 -3.42 0.95 15.67
C PRO A 21 -3.43 0.50 14.20
N TRP A 22 -3.76 1.38 13.25
CA TRP A 22 -3.76 1.08 11.81
C TRP A 22 -2.34 1.04 11.25
N LEU A 23 -1.54 2.04 11.58
CA LEU A 23 -0.16 2.17 11.12
C LEU A 23 0.73 1.00 11.58
N THR A 24 0.45 0.41 12.73
CA THR A 24 1.27 -0.66 13.32
C THR A 24 0.69 -2.07 13.19
N ALA A 25 -0.50 -2.23 12.62
CA ALA A 25 -1.15 -3.54 12.51
C ALA A 25 -0.39 -4.50 11.58
N THR A 26 -0.07 -5.70 12.06
CA THR A 26 0.63 -6.72 11.27
C THR A 26 -0.32 -7.64 10.48
N GLY A 27 -1.59 -7.72 10.89
CA GLY A 27 -2.62 -8.54 10.25
C GLY A 27 -3.09 -8.01 8.87
N SER A 28 -4.12 -8.65 8.33
CA SER A 28 -4.76 -8.24 7.07
C SER A 28 -5.47 -6.90 7.24
N LEU A 29 -5.05 -5.88 6.48
CA LEU A 29 -5.73 -4.58 6.45
C LEU A 29 -7.16 -4.72 5.92
N THR A 30 -7.36 -5.51 4.87
CA THR A 30 -8.67 -5.83 4.30
C THR A 30 -9.64 -6.34 5.36
N ARG A 31 -9.26 -7.39 6.10
CA ARG A 31 -10.13 -7.98 7.14
C ARG A 31 -10.44 -7.00 8.27
N ARG A 32 -9.53 -6.06 8.53
CA ARG A 32 -9.73 -5.03 9.53
C ARG A 32 -10.70 -3.94 9.04
N LEU A 33 -10.57 -3.52 7.78
CA LEU A 33 -11.49 -2.59 7.14
C LEU A 33 -12.91 -3.18 7.03
N GLU A 34 -13.06 -4.43 6.60
CA GLU A 34 -14.36 -5.13 6.57
C GLU A 34 -15.10 -5.12 7.91
N LYS A 35 -14.37 -5.10 9.04
CA LYS A 35 -14.96 -5.01 10.39
C LYS A 35 -15.20 -3.60 10.88
N HIS A 36 -14.51 -2.63 10.30
CA HIS A 36 -14.53 -1.22 10.73
C HIS A 36 -15.51 -0.40 9.90
N ASN A 37 -15.60 -0.70 8.60
CA ASN A 37 -16.44 0.02 7.65
C ASN A 37 -17.90 0.04 8.08
N GLN A 38 -18.57 1.15 7.79
CA GLN A 38 -19.98 1.34 8.07
C GLN A 38 -20.88 0.83 6.93
N HIS A 39 -20.32 0.73 5.72
CA HIS A 39 -20.94 0.25 4.50
C HIS A 39 -20.12 -0.89 3.90
N ASP A 40 -20.55 -1.36 2.73
CA ASP A 40 -19.90 -2.48 2.05
C ASP A 40 -18.45 -2.15 1.68
N PHE A 41 -17.56 -3.04 2.09
CA PHE A 41 -16.17 -3.01 1.67
C PHE A 41 -16.06 -3.36 0.19
N SER A 42 -15.35 -2.53 -0.58
CA SER A 42 -15.01 -2.84 -1.97
C SER A 42 -13.59 -2.36 -2.32
N VAL A 43 -13.05 -2.86 -3.42
CA VAL A 43 -11.75 -2.43 -3.94
C VAL A 43 -11.95 -1.78 -5.30
N GLN A 44 -11.62 -0.50 -5.39
CA GLN A 44 -11.60 0.23 -6.65
C GLN A 44 -10.21 0.11 -7.27
N LEU A 45 -10.14 -0.46 -8.48
CA LEU A 45 -8.88 -0.58 -9.21
C LEU A 45 -8.56 0.71 -9.97
N LEU A 46 -7.39 1.31 -9.68
CA LEU A 46 -6.92 2.55 -10.31
C LEU A 46 -5.89 2.28 -11.41
N GLY A 47 -4.95 1.36 -11.14
CA GLY A 47 -3.85 1.05 -12.05
C GLY A 47 -3.36 -0.40 -11.90
N ASN A 48 -3.01 -1.04 -13.01
CA ASN A 48 -2.60 -2.44 -13.02
C ASN A 48 -1.73 -2.76 -14.24
N SER A 49 -0.48 -2.30 -14.23
CA SER A 49 0.40 -2.33 -15.40
C SER A 49 1.87 -2.42 -15.03
N SER A 50 2.71 -2.73 -16.02
CA SER A 50 4.17 -2.68 -15.86
C SER A 50 4.65 -1.23 -15.96
N MET A 51 5.27 -0.73 -14.90
CA MET A 51 5.81 0.64 -14.82
C MET A 51 7.15 0.65 -14.07
N ARG A 52 7.93 1.72 -14.19
CA ARG A 52 9.12 1.92 -13.34
C ARG A 52 8.67 2.29 -11.93
N PRO A 53 9.15 1.61 -10.86
CA PRO A 53 8.82 2.01 -9.50
C PRO A 53 9.48 3.34 -9.14
N LEU A 54 9.06 3.91 -8.02
CA LEU A 54 9.76 5.06 -7.44
C LEU A 54 11.20 4.66 -7.06
N PRO A 55 12.15 5.61 -7.07
CA PRO A 55 13.53 5.32 -6.70
C PRO A 55 13.68 4.69 -5.30
N ASP A 56 12.91 5.14 -4.31
CA ASP A 56 12.95 4.59 -2.95
C ASP A 56 12.34 3.18 -2.86
N GLU A 57 11.29 2.89 -3.66
CA GLU A 57 10.73 1.55 -3.80
C GLU A 57 11.77 0.58 -4.38
N CYS A 58 12.52 1.02 -5.40
CA CYS A 58 13.58 0.22 -6.02
C CYS A 58 14.70 -0.10 -5.03
N LEU A 59 15.18 0.91 -4.29
CA LEU A 59 16.19 0.75 -3.25
C LEU A 59 15.72 -0.25 -2.17
N HIS A 60 14.47 -0.11 -1.70
CA HIS A 60 13.93 -0.97 -0.65
C HIS A 60 13.72 -2.43 -1.09
N LEU A 61 13.40 -2.63 -2.37
CA LEU A 61 13.29 -3.94 -3.02
C LEU A 61 14.63 -4.50 -3.52
N SER A 62 15.71 -3.73 -3.45
CA SER A 62 17.04 -4.08 -3.96
C SER A 62 17.02 -4.43 -5.46
N ILE A 63 16.31 -3.63 -6.26
CA ILE A 63 16.24 -3.76 -7.73
C ILE A 63 16.80 -2.49 -8.42
N PRO A 64 17.29 -2.58 -9.67
CA PRO A 64 17.75 -1.40 -10.40
C PRO A 64 16.62 -0.40 -10.67
N THR A 65 16.90 0.90 -10.54
CA THR A 65 15.94 1.99 -10.82
C THR A 65 15.52 2.09 -12.29
N SER A 66 16.29 1.48 -13.20
CA SER A 66 15.96 1.37 -14.61
C SER A 66 14.98 0.23 -14.93
N GLN A 67 14.77 -0.70 -13.99
CA GLN A 67 13.98 -1.89 -14.20
C GLN A 67 12.47 -1.58 -14.12
N MET A 68 11.69 -2.22 -14.99
CA MET A 68 10.24 -2.26 -14.84
C MET A 68 9.86 -3.21 -13.69
N ALA A 69 8.71 -2.94 -13.08
CA ALA A 69 8.03 -3.84 -12.16
C ALA A 69 6.55 -3.84 -12.48
N TYR A 70 5.86 -4.90 -12.11
CA TYR A 70 4.41 -4.91 -12.17
C TYR A 70 3.86 -4.09 -10.99
N GLN A 71 2.94 -3.18 -11.26
CA GLN A 71 2.39 -2.26 -10.28
C GLN A 71 0.88 -2.39 -10.24
N ARG A 72 0.34 -2.35 -9.01
CA ARG A 72 -1.10 -2.37 -8.77
C ARG A 72 -1.46 -1.27 -7.78
N GLU A 73 -2.43 -0.45 -8.17
CA GLU A 73 -2.92 0.69 -7.41
C GLU A 73 -4.42 0.57 -7.24
N VAL A 74 -4.88 0.72 -6.00
CA VAL A 74 -6.28 0.56 -5.61
C VAL A 74 -6.66 1.55 -4.53
N ARG A 75 -7.96 1.85 -4.43
CA ARG A 75 -8.57 2.35 -3.21
C ARG A 75 -9.32 1.22 -2.50
N LEU A 76 -9.21 1.19 -1.18
CA LEU A 76 -9.99 0.32 -0.31
C LEU A 76 -11.17 1.15 0.23
N MET A 77 -12.37 0.80 -0.20
CA MET A 77 -13.56 1.62 -0.05
C MET A 77 -14.41 1.20 1.16
N ASP A 78 -15.14 2.15 1.70
CA ASP A 78 -16.30 2.01 2.58
C ASP A 78 -17.49 2.68 1.90
N GLY A 79 -18.30 1.90 1.18
CA GLY A 79 -19.31 2.45 0.27
C GLY A 79 -18.65 3.20 -0.88
N ASP A 80 -18.92 4.50 -0.97
CA ASP A 80 -18.35 5.42 -1.97
C ASP A 80 -17.08 6.15 -1.49
N ARG A 81 -16.70 5.99 -0.21
CA ARG A 81 -15.55 6.68 0.38
C ARG A 81 -14.31 5.81 0.36
N ALA A 82 -13.20 6.35 -0.13
CA ALA A 82 -11.91 5.66 -0.07
C ALA A 82 -11.30 5.82 1.33
N ASN A 83 -11.06 4.73 2.06
CA ASN A 83 -10.40 4.77 3.38
C ASN A 83 -8.88 4.67 3.27
N VAL A 84 -8.38 3.97 2.24
CA VAL A 84 -6.95 3.74 2.02
C VAL A 84 -6.65 3.74 0.54
N TYR A 85 -5.64 4.49 0.13
CA TYR A 85 -4.97 4.30 -1.15
C TYR A 85 -3.84 3.27 -0.96
N ALA A 86 -3.83 2.20 -1.75
CA ALA A 86 -2.83 1.16 -1.64
C ALA A 86 -2.13 0.93 -2.99
N ARG A 87 -0.80 0.88 -2.91
CA ARG A 87 0.09 0.64 -4.05
C ARG A 87 0.97 -0.56 -3.76
N THR A 88 1.00 -1.48 -4.71
CA THR A 88 1.81 -2.69 -4.65
C THR A 88 2.81 -2.71 -5.78
N VAL A 89 4.09 -2.91 -5.45
CA VAL A 89 5.18 -3.06 -6.41
C VAL A 89 5.69 -4.48 -6.38
N ILE A 90 5.63 -5.14 -7.53
CA ILE A 90 5.97 -6.55 -7.70
C ILE A 90 7.13 -6.64 -8.70
N PRO A 91 8.37 -6.90 -8.24
CA PRO A 91 9.51 -7.13 -9.11
C PRO A 91 9.19 -8.17 -10.19
N LEU A 92 9.73 -8.01 -11.40
CA LEU A 92 9.44 -8.91 -12.52
C LEU A 92 9.74 -10.38 -12.21
N ALA A 93 10.79 -10.67 -11.44
CA ALA A 93 11.10 -12.02 -11.00
C ALA A 93 9.98 -12.64 -10.13
N THR A 94 9.41 -11.85 -9.23
CA THR A 94 8.25 -12.22 -8.39
C THR A 94 6.99 -12.37 -9.25
N PHE A 95 6.74 -11.39 -10.13
CA PHE A 95 5.57 -11.40 -11.01
C PHE A 95 5.57 -12.61 -11.94
N ASN A 96 6.69 -12.90 -12.61
CA ASN A 96 6.80 -14.03 -13.54
C ASN A 96 6.63 -15.38 -12.83
N ALA A 97 7.19 -15.53 -11.62
CA ALA A 97 7.04 -16.75 -10.83
C ALA A 97 5.60 -17.00 -10.35
N MET A 98 4.81 -15.94 -10.16
CA MET A 98 3.45 -16.00 -9.58
C MET A 98 2.40 -15.34 -10.47
N LYS A 99 2.64 -15.29 -11.78
CA LYS A 99 1.84 -14.52 -12.75
C LYS A 99 0.35 -14.86 -12.69
N HIS A 100 0.04 -16.15 -12.55
CA HIS A 100 -1.33 -16.65 -12.44
C HIS A 100 -2.07 -16.14 -11.19
N ARG A 101 -1.36 -15.85 -10.10
CA ARG A 101 -1.95 -15.29 -8.87
C ARG A 101 -2.28 -13.80 -9.06
N PHE A 102 -1.33 -13.03 -9.59
CA PHE A 102 -1.50 -11.58 -9.75
C PHE A 102 -2.44 -11.19 -10.89
N ASN A 103 -2.43 -11.91 -12.02
CA ASN A 103 -3.34 -11.65 -13.13
C ASN A 103 -4.82 -11.83 -12.76
N LYS A 104 -5.10 -12.67 -11.75
CA LYS A 104 -6.46 -12.95 -11.29
C LYS A 104 -6.96 -11.93 -10.27
N LEU A 105 -6.14 -10.98 -9.81
CA LEU A 105 -6.55 -10.05 -8.75
C LEU A 105 -7.70 -9.14 -9.20
N GLY A 106 -7.64 -8.46 -10.35
CA GLY A 106 -8.75 -7.60 -10.80
C GLY A 106 -9.20 -6.60 -9.71
N THR A 107 -10.44 -6.71 -9.25
CA THR A 107 -11.04 -5.93 -8.14
C THR A 107 -10.97 -6.66 -6.79
N ARG A 108 -10.15 -7.70 -6.66
CA ARG A 108 -9.98 -8.44 -5.42
C ARG A 108 -8.85 -7.87 -4.56
N PRO A 109 -8.96 -7.96 -3.22
CA PRO A 109 -7.92 -7.53 -2.32
C PRO A 109 -6.62 -8.29 -2.52
N LEU A 110 -5.48 -7.61 -2.37
CA LEU A 110 -4.17 -8.26 -2.35
C LEU A 110 -4.07 -9.32 -1.23
N ALA A 111 -4.79 -9.10 -0.13
CA ALA A 111 -4.89 -10.03 0.99
C ALA A 111 -5.29 -11.46 0.55
N GLU A 112 -6.11 -11.63 -0.49
CA GLU A 112 -6.44 -12.95 -1.03
C GLU A 112 -5.22 -13.68 -1.61
N VAL A 113 -4.27 -12.96 -2.20
CA VAL A 113 -3.03 -13.57 -2.70
C VAL A 113 -2.01 -13.78 -1.58
N LEU A 114 -1.95 -12.85 -0.63
CA LEU A 114 -0.99 -12.90 0.48
C LEU A 114 -1.33 -13.99 1.49
N PHE A 115 -2.57 -14.04 1.97
CA PHE A 115 -2.94 -14.87 3.12
C PHE A 115 -3.53 -16.24 2.76
N THR A 116 -3.64 -16.56 1.46
CA THR A 116 -3.87 -17.95 1.01
C THR A 116 -2.58 -18.75 0.95
N ASP A 117 -1.41 -18.10 1.02
CA ASP A 117 -0.12 -18.76 1.06
C ASP A 117 0.37 -18.89 2.51
N PRO A 118 0.50 -20.12 3.06
CA PRO A 118 0.96 -20.30 4.43
C PRO A 118 2.43 -19.90 4.63
N THR A 119 3.19 -19.72 3.55
CA THR A 119 4.59 -19.27 3.59
C THR A 119 4.75 -17.77 3.68
N VAL A 120 3.65 -17.01 3.67
CA VAL A 120 3.71 -15.55 3.65
C VAL A 120 4.43 -15.03 4.89
N GLN A 121 5.47 -14.25 4.67
CA GLN A 121 6.19 -13.54 5.71
C GLN A 121 6.13 -12.05 5.44
N ARG A 122 5.85 -11.27 6.49
CA ARG A 122 5.92 -9.82 6.44
C ARG A 122 7.26 -9.36 7.01
N GLY A 123 7.93 -8.47 6.30
CA GLY A 123 9.08 -7.75 6.84
C GLY A 123 8.67 -6.70 7.88
N PRO A 124 9.63 -5.87 8.35
CA PRO A 124 9.31 -4.73 9.20
C PRO A 124 8.29 -3.80 8.54
N ILE A 125 7.50 -3.13 9.39
CA ILE A 125 6.66 -2.01 8.96
C ILE A 125 7.50 -0.75 9.09
N GLU A 126 7.45 0.10 8.07
CA GLU A 126 7.94 1.48 8.12
C GLU A 126 6.74 2.42 7.95
N ILE A 127 6.82 3.60 8.55
CA ILE A 127 5.81 4.66 8.46
C ILE A 127 6.41 5.92 7.86
N ALA A 128 5.56 6.76 7.28
CA ALA A 128 5.93 8.09 6.81
C ALA A 128 4.75 9.06 6.98
N LEU A 129 5.08 10.35 7.11
CA LEU A 129 4.17 11.45 6.86
C LEU A 129 4.39 11.90 5.42
N LEU A 130 3.32 11.92 4.64
CA LEU A 130 3.32 12.38 3.27
C LEU A 130 2.73 13.78 3.19
N SER A 131 3.31 14.66 2.38
CA SER A 131 2.84 16.02 2.15
C SER A 131 2.77 16.33 0.66
N GLU A 132 2.15 17.47 0.33
CA GLU A 132 2.02 17.97 -1.04
C GLU A 132 3.35 17.93 -1.82
N GLY A 133 3.23 17.56 -3.10
CA GLY A 133 4.36 17.42 -4.03
C GLY A 133 5.15 16.13 -3.86
N GLN A 134 4.82 15.26 -2.91
CA GLN A 134 5.33 13.89 -2.89
C GLN A 134 4.42 13.00 -3.74
N TRP A 135 5.01 12.14 -4.56
CA TRP A 135 4.26 11.38 -5.56
C TRP A 135 3.16 10.50 -4.95
N LEU A 136 3.45 9.79 -3.85
CA LEU A 136 2.45 8.96 -3.17
C LEU A 136 1.31 9.78 -2.55
N TYR A 137 1.58 11.03 -2.13
CA TYR A 137 0.54 11.94 -1.68
C TYR A 137 -0.37 12.32 -2.85
N GLU A 138 0.20 12.79 -3.95
CA GLU A 138 -0.58 13.25 -5.12
C GLU A 138 -1.43 12.12 -5.70
N MET A 139 -0.92 10.89 -5.75
CA MET A 139 -1.70 9.74 -6.23
C MET A 139 -2.81 9.33 -5.26
N ALA A 140 -2.59 9.47 -3.94
CA ALA A 140 -3.60 9.14 -2.96
C ALA A 140 -4.81 10.08 -3.00
N VAL A 141 -4.61 11.34 -3.42
CA VAL A 141 -5.65 12.39 -3.45
C VAL A 141 -6.10 12.80 -4.85
N LEU A 142 -5.63 12.11 -5.91
CA LEU A 142 -5.80 12.56 -7.30
C LEU A 142 -7.27 12.80 -7.71
N ASP A 143 -8.20 12.00 -7.19
CA ASP A 143 -9.65 12.13 -7.43
C ASP A 143 -10.45 12.37 -6.15
N GLU A 144 -9.79 12.86 -5.09
CA GLU A 144 -10.47 13.20 -3.85
C GLU A 144 -10.79 14.70 -3.83
N ASP A 145 -11.98 15.07 -3.36
CA ASP A 145 -12.42 16.48 -3.27
C ASP A 145 -11.78 17.24 -2.09
N TYR A 146 -10.85 16.60 -1.38
CA TYR A 146 -10.13 17.15 -0.24
C TYR A 146 -8.62 16.95 -0.40
N ARG A 147 -7.84 17.86 0.18
CA ARG A 147 -6.38 17.79 0.22
C ARG A 147 -5.92 18.09 1.65
N PRO A 148 -5.67 17.05 2.48
CA PRO A 148 -5.23 17.26 3.85
C PRO A 148 -3.77 17.73 3.84
N GLU A 149 -3.34 18.49 4.83
CA GLU A 149 -1.95 18.98 4.91
C GLU A 149 -0.94 17.83 4.87
N VAL A 150 -1.28 16.73 5.55
CA VAL A 150 -0.47 15.51 5.57
C VAL A 150 -1.33 14.25 5.50
N LEU A 151 -0.74 13.18 4.96
CA LEU A 151 -1.28 11.82 5.00
C LEU A 151 -0.31 10.89 5.72
N TRP A 152 -0.82 10.04 6.60
CA TRP A 152 -0.02 8.98 7.17
C TRP A 152 0.06 7.80 6.21
N ALA A 153 1.25 7.26 6.05
CA ALA A 153 1.49 6.07 5.24
C ALA A 153 2.24 5.02 6.04
N ARG A 154 2.05 3.76 5.67
CA ARG A 154 2.94 2.67 6.06
C ARG A 154 3.37 1.88 4.82
N ARG A 155 4.52 1.23 4.91
CA ARG A 155 4.96 0.27 3.91
C ARG A 155 5.54 -0.98 4.55
N SER A 156 5.49 -2.08 3.82
CA SER A 156 6.16 -3.31 4.23
C SER A 156 6.45 -4.22 3.05
N LYS A 157 7.57 -4.94 3.14
CA LYS A 157 7.86 -6.05 2.24
C LYS A 157 7.06 -7.28 2.64
N PHE A 158 6.56 -7.99 1.66
CA PHE A 158 6.03 -9.33 1.82
C PHE A 158 6.86 -10.31 1.02
N TYR A 159 7.03 -11.50 1.59
CA TYR A 159 7.73 -12.61 0.98
C TYR A 159 6.76 -13.77 0.83
N LEU A 160 6.57 -14.26 -0.40
CA LEU A 160 5.75 -15.42 -0.71
C LEU A 160 6.65 -16.44 -1.39
N SER A 161 6.83 -17.62 -0.77
CA SER A 161 7.74 -18.65 -1.29
C SER A 161 9.13 -18.09 -1.66
N GLY A 162 9.66 -17.20 -0.81
CA GLY A 162 10.96 -16.52 -1.03
C GLY A 162 10.95 -15.39 -2.08
N LYS A 163 9.81 -15.06 -2.69
CA LYS A 163 9.67 -13.96 -3.65
C LYS A 163 9.13 -12.70 -2.98
N VAL A 164 9.79 -11.57 -3.20
CA VAL A 164 9.48 -10.31 -2.53
C VAL A 164 8.52 -9.43 -3.33
N LEU A 165 7.64 -8.72 -2.64
CA LEU A 165 6.90 -7.57 -3.15
C LEU A 165 6.84 -6.48 -2.07
N LEU A 166 6.56 -5.24 -2.48
CA LEU A 166 6.40 -4.10 -1.58
C LEU A 166 4.94 -3.62 -1.61
N VAL A 167 4.38 -3.35 -0.45
CA VAL A 167 3.06 -2.73 -0.31
C VAL A 167 3.23 -1.41 0.42
N ASN A 168 2.71 -0.33 -0.18
CA ASN A 168 2.51 0.96 0.44
C ASN A 168 1.00 1.15 0.68
N GLU A 169 0.62 1.57 1.88
CA GLU A 169 -0.76 1.85 2.29
C GLU A 169 -0.79 3.27 2.86
N ILE A 170 -1.56 4.15 2.21
CA ILE A 170 -1.73 5.56 2.56
C ILE A 170 -3.14 5.70 3.13
N PHE A 171 -3.23 6.15 4.38
CA PHE A 171 -4.48 6.24 5.13
C PHE A 171 -5.14 7.59 4.88
N LEU A 172 -6.38 7.57 4.39
CA LEU A 172 -7.15 8.76 4.04
C LEU A 172 -7.97 9.25 5.26
N PRO A 173 -8.31 10.55 5.34
CA PRO A 173 -9.02 11.14 6.48
C PRO A 173 -10.37 10.48 6.78
N THR A 174 -11.07 10.05 5.74
CA THR A 174 -12.34 9.30 5.78
C THR A 174 -12.29 8.03 6.64
N LEU A 175 -11.12 7.43 6.86
CA LEU A 175 -10.97 6.23 7.69
C LEU A 175 -11.41 6.47 9.14
N LEU A 176 -11.25 7.68 9.68
CA LEU A 176 -11.53 7.94 11.10
C LEU A 176 -12.84 8.68 11.36
N GLY A 177 -13.54 9.12 10.31
CA GLY A 177 -14.81 9.86 10.41
C GLY A 177 -14.65 11.36 10.22
#